data_AF-A0A958KXH3-F1
#
_entry.id   AF-A0A958KXH3-F1
#
_cell.length_a   1.000
_cell.length_b   1.000
_cell.length_c   1.000
_cell.angle_alpha   90.00
_cell.angle_beta   90.00
_cell.angle_gamma   90.00
#
_symmetry.space_group_name_H-M   'P 1'
#
loop_
_entity.id
_entity.type
_entity.pdbx_description
1 polymer ?
#
loop_
_entity_poly.entity_id
_entity_poly.type
_entity_poly.pdbx_seq_one_letter_code
_entity_poly.pdbx_strand_id
1 'polypeptide(L)'
;MYNLDANNIFEQMAEEHRAISAMVDVFDKFIYQIQRGKSKIDVHDLQDVMYFFKFFVDQYHHAKEEQILFPAADKQSVVTKQGGPRCGFFFGMYLEQGHLSEVLLDVKACSVAIPKYTPNPAIKSLLHENNPLSIPLSEHEVGYYSMQLMGIELKKFQDDPSYNLDFFAKVASRYSEMLKKHIRKEDECLFVTLRKTFPAELSKSLLQDFQNFNSQHFNERSACLEKLDQLRIKS
;
A
#
# COMPACT_ATOMS: atom_id res chain seq x y z
N MET A 1 26.04 -2.64 5.68
CA MET A 1 25.09 -2.22 6.73
C MET A 1 24.93 -0.72 6.64
N TYR A 2 23.84 -0.23 6.05
CA TYR A 2 23.50 1.18 6.15
C TYR A 2 22.95 1.41 7.56
N ASN A 3 23.59 2.31 8.29
CA ASN A 3 23.19 2.72 9.62
C ASN A 3 21.92 3.57 9.44
N LEU A 4 20.74 2.97 9.64
CA LEU A 4 19.46 3.66 9.47
C LEU A 4 19.27 4.63 10.63
N ASP A 5 19.09 5.91 10.32
CA ASP A 5 18.80 6.92 11.34
C ASP A 5 17.33 6.84 11.72
N ALA A 6 17.04 6.26 12.89
CA ALA A 6 15.70 6.20 13.46
C ALA A 6 15.05 7.60 13.65
N ASN A 7 15.84 8.68 13.57
CA ASN A 7 15.37 10.06 13.64
C ASN A 7 15.00 10.64 12.26
N ASN A 8 14.89 9.82 11.21
CA ASN A 8 14.47 10.26 9.88
C ASN A 8 13.19 9.56 9.43
N ILE A 9 12.12 10.34 9.20
CA ILE A 9 10.81 9.80 8.78
C ILE A 9 10.89 9.01 7.47
N PHE A 10 11.73 9.41 6.52
CA PHE A 10 11.86 8.72 5.24
C PHE A 10 12.63 7.42 5.36
N GLU A 11 13.54 7.29 6.33
CA GLU A 11 14.17 6.01 6.64
C GLU A 11 13.18 5.07 7.36
N GLN A 12 12.28 5.59 8.20
CA GLN A 12 11.19 4.80 8.79
C GLN A 12 10.22 4.28 7.71
N MET A 13 9.81 5.15 6.77
CA MET A 13 8.96 4.75 5.64
C MET A 13 9.65 3.72 4.74
N ALA A 14 10.94 3.91 4.43
CA ALA A 14 11.70 2.94 3.65
C ALA A 14 11.84 1.57 4.35
N GLU A 15 11.92 1.54 5.68
CA GLU A 15 11.92 0.27 6.43
C GLU A 15 10.56 -0.43 6.35
N GLU A 16 9.47 0.32 6.42
CA GLU A 16 8.13 -0.23 6.23
C GLU A 16 7.95 -0.75 4.80
N HIS A 17 8.43 -0.03 3.79
CA HIS A 17 8.46 -0.49 2.41
C HIS A 17 9.24 -1.80 2.23
N ARG A 18 10.33 -2.02 2.97
CA ARG A 18 11.04 -3.32 2.97
C ARG A 18 10.16 -4.43 3.54
N ALA A 19 9.44 -4.17 4.62
CA ALA A 19 8.50 -5.15 5.19
C ALA A 19 7.35 -5.45 4.22
N ILE A 20 6.79 -4.41 3.58
CA ILE A 20 5.73 -4.57 2.59
C ILE A 20 6.23 -5.37 1.38
N SER A 21 7.41 -5.04 0.85
CA SER A 21 8.03 -5.78 -0.26
C SER A 21 8.25 -7.25 0.10
N ALA A 22 8.71 -7.54 1.33
CA ALA A 22 8.88 -8.91 1.80
C ALA A 22 7.53 -9.66 1.92
N MET A 23 6.45 -8.99 2.32
CA MET A 23 5.11 -9.59 2.31
C MET A 23 4.61 -9.83 0.88
N VAL A 24 4.89 -8.91 -0.04
CA VAL A 24 4.56 -9.08 -1.47
C VAL A 24 5.26 -10.31 -2.04
N ASP A 25 6.52 -10.56 -1.69
CA ASP A 25 7.24 -11.78 -2.13
C ASP A 25 6.58 -13.06 -1.59
N VAL A 26 6.11 -13.05 -0.33
CA VAL A 26 5.31 -14.14 0.24
C VAL A 26 4.01 -14.30 -0.54
N PHE A 27 3.33 -13.20 -0.83
CA PHE A 27 2.06 -13.20 -1.53
C PHE A 27 2.16 -13.73 -2.96
N ASP A 28 3.22 -13.37 -3.69
CA ASP A 28 3.51 -13.89 -5.03
C ASP A 28 3.67 -15.41 -5.05
N LYS A 29 4.21 -16.00 -3.98
CA LYS A 29 4.26 -17.46 -3.85
C LYS A 29 2.86 -18.06 -3.71
N PHE A 30 1.96 -17.43 -2.94
CA PHE A 30 0.55 -17.87 -2.85
C PHE A 30 -0.14 -17.77 -4.21
N ILE A 31 0.03 -16.64 -4.92
CA ILE A 31 -0.51 -16.42 -6.26
C ILE A 31 -0.04 -17.54 -7.21
N TYR A 32 1.26 -17.83 -7.22
CA TYR A 32 1.82 -18.90 -8.05
C TYR A 32 1.24 -20.28 -7.69
N GLN A 33 1.03 -20.58 -6.41
CA GLN A 33 0.43 -21.84 -5.98
C GLN A 33 -1.02 -21.98 -6.45
N ILE A 34 -1.82 -20.91 -6.33
CA ILE A 34 -3.20 -20.86 -6.83
C ILE A 34 -3.23 -21.12 -8.34
N GLN A 35 -2.44 -20.38 -9.11
CA GLN A 35 -2.41 -20.47 -10.57
C GLN A 35 -1.97 -21.84 -11.10
N ARG A 36 -1.20 -22.60 -10.30
CA ARG A 36 -0.76 -23.96 -10.65
C ARG A 36 -1.72 -25.04 -10.17
N GLY A 37 -2.86 -24.67 -9.58
CA GLY A 37 -3.86 -25.60 -9.07
C GLY A 37 -3.33 -26.49 -7.95
N LYS A 38 -2.37 -26.00 -7.13
CA LYS A 38 -1.90 -26.79 -5.99
C LYS A 38 -3.06 -27.03 -5.03
N SER A 39 -3.22 -28.30 -4.66
CA SER A 39 -4.38 -28.81 -3.93
C SER A 39 -4.48 -28.41 -2.46
N LYS A 40 -3.51 -27.69 -1.90
CA LYS A 40 -3.54 -27.29 -0.49
C LYS A 40 -2.89 -25.93 -0.26
N ILE A 41 -3.70 -24.89 -0.31
CA ILE A 41 -3.37 -23.56 0.21
C ILE A 41 -3.85 -23.52 1.66
N ASP A 42 -2.98 -23.10 2.57
CA ASP A 42 -3.39 -22.85 3.94
C ASP A 42 -4.19 -21.54 3.99
N VAL A 43 -5.51 -21.67 4.22
CA VAL A 43 -6.42 -20.52 4.28
C VAL A 43 -6.07 -19.56 5.41
N HIS A 44 -5.50 -20.05 6.52
CA HIS A 44 -5.10 -19.20 7.64
C HIS A 44 -3.89 -18.35 7.27
N ASP A 45 -2.90 -18.94 6.59
CA ASP A 45 -1.75 -18.17 6.11
C ASP A 45 -2.19 -17.12 5.07
N LEU A 46 -3.14 -17.44 4.19
CA LEU A 46 -3.70 -16.47 3.23
C LEU A 46 -4.51 -15.35 3.93
N GLN A 47 -5.25 -15.67 5.00
CA GLN A 47 -5.93 -14.68 5.84
C GLN A 47 -4.92 -13.75 6.52
N ASP A 48 -3.81 -14.29 7.02
CA ASP A 48 -2.75 -13.53 7.67
C ASP A 48 -2.09 -12.54 6.69
N VAL A 49 -1.83 -12.97 5.45
CA VAL A 49 -1.35 -12.09 4.37
C VAL A 49 -2.37 -10.96 4.08
N MET A 50 -3.65 -11.30 3.93
CA MET A 50 -4.71 -10.31 3.68
C MET A 50 -4.87 -9.32 4.85
N TYR A 51 -4.69 -9.79 6.09
CA TYR A 51 -4.70 -8.95 7.26
C TYR A 51 -3.51 -7.99 7.28
N PHE A 52 -2.32 -8.46 6.91
CA PHE A 52 -1.14 -7.61 6.80
C PHE A 52 -1.37 -6.46 5.81
N PHE A 53 -1.87 -6.73 4.60
CA PHE A 53 -2.16 -5.66 3.64
C PHE A 53 -3.22 -4.69 4.17
N LYS A 54 -4.30 -5.21 4.77
CA LYS A 54 -5.36 -4.37 5.33
C LYS A 54 -4.86 -3.46 6.46
N PHE A 55 -4.08 -4.00 7.39
CA PHE A 55 -3.64 -3.23 8.55
C PHE A 55 -2.32 -2.49 8.29
N PHE A 56 -1.27 -3.22 7.95
CA PHE A 56 0.08 -2.67 7.85
C PHE A 56 0.24 -1.72 6.66
N VAL A 57 -0.29 -2.07 5.48
CA VAL A 57 -0.23 -1.20 4.30
C VAL A 57 -1.26 -0.08 4.43
N ASP A 58 -2.56 -0.39 4.50
CA ASP A 58 -3.59 0.65 4.41
C ASP A 58 -3.76 1.46 5.71
N GLN A 59 -3.91 0.79 6.86
CA GLN A 59 -4.28 1.45 8.12
C GLN A 59 -3.09 1.99 8.92
N TYR A 60 -1.86 1.59 8.58
CA TYR A 60 -0.65 2.01 9.26
C TYR A 60 0.28 2.81 8.35
N HIS A 61 0.75 2.23 7.26
CA HIS A 61 1.70 2.88 6.37
C HIS A 61 1.07 4.03 5.57
N HIS A 62 0.10 3.75 4.70
CA HIS A 62 -0.64 4.77 3.93
C HIS A 62 -1.35 5.76 4.86
N ALA A 63 -1.81 5.30 6.03
CA ALA A 63 -2.40 6.20 7.02
C ALA A 63 -1.43 7.30 7.48
N LYS A 64 -0.15 7.01 7.71
CA LYS A 64 0.84 8.05 8.02
C LYS A 64 1.05 9.00 6.84
N GLU A 65 0.96 8.49 5.62
CA GLU A 65 1.05 9.33 4.44
C GLU A 65 -0.13 10.29 4.33
N GLU A 66 -1.34 9.75 4.35
CA GLU A 66 -2.57 10.50 4.17
C GLU A 66 -2.87 11.43 5.35
N GLN A 67 -2.52 11.04 6.58
CA GLN A 67 -2.85 11.82 7.77
C GLN A 67 -1.78 12.83 8.15
N ILE A 68 -0.51 12.55 7.82
CA ILE A 68 0.63 13.32 8.33
C ILE A 68 1.48 13.86 7.17
N LEU A 69 2.05 12.99 6.34
CA LEU A 69 3.07 13.38 5.36
C LEU A 69 2.51 14.21 4.19
N PHE A 70 1.46 13.73 3.52
CA PHE A 70 0.87 14.39 2.36
C PHE A 70 0.22 15.74 2.70
N PRO A 71 -0.55 15.88 3.80
CA PRO A 71 -1.02 17.20 4.23
C PRO A 71 0.11 18.19 4.52
N ALA A 72 1.23 17.72 5.07
CA ALA A 72 2.41 18.57 5.29
C ALA A 72 3.12 18.93 3.98
N ALA A 73 3.29 17.96 3.08
CA ALA A 73 3.89 18.15 1.76
C ALA A 73 3.12 19.17 0.92
N ASP A 74 1.79 19.13 0.95
CA ASP A 74 0.93 20.06 0.20
C ASP A 74 1.08 21.51 0.70
N LYS A 75 1.08 21.70 2.03
CA LYS A 75 1.20 23.03 2.65
C LYS A 75 2.57 23.68 2.42
N GLN A 76 3.64 22.88 2.49
CA GLN A 76 5.00 23.37 2.65
C GLN A 76 5.90 23.18 1.43
N SER A 77 5.65 22.17 0.59
CA SER A 77 6.59 21.85 -0.49
C SER A 77 6.35 22.73 -1.72
N VAL A 78 7.42 23.34 -2.23
CA VAL A 78 7.45 23.96 -3.57
C VAL A 78 7.11 22.92 -4.65
N VAL A 79 7.35 21.65 -4.35
CA VAL A 79 7.22 20.50 -5.26
C VAL A 79 5.77 20.22 -5.64
N THR A 80 4.84 20.19 -4.67
CA THR A 80 3.41 20.01 -4.97
C THR A 80 2.86 21.18 -5.79
N LYS A 81 3.34 22.40 -5.53
CA LYS A 81 2.97 23.62 -6.27
C LYS A 81 3.56 23.69 -7.69
N GLN A 82 4.56 22.89 -8.01
CA GLN A 82 5.21 22.81 -9.33
C GLN A 82 4.86 21.54 -10.11
N GLY A 83 3.79 20.83 -9.71
CA GLY A 83 3.34 19.61 -10.40
C GLY A 83 4.16 18.35 -10.06
N GLY A 84 4.97 18.40 -9.00
CA GLY A 84 5.67 17.24 -8.47
C GLY A 84 6.95 16.88 -9.23
N PRO A 85 7.67 15.85 -8.77
CA PRO A 85 8.85 15.38 -9.48
C PRO A 85 8.44 14.68 -10.79
N ARG A 86 9.10 14.99 -11.90
CA ARG A 86 8.81 14.39 -13.23
C ARG A 86 8.80 12.85 -13.21
N CYS A 87 9.67 12.23 -12.42
CA CYS A 87 9.67 10.78 -12.27
C CYS A 87 8.34 10.23 -11.73
N GLY A 88 7.64 10.95 -10.86
CA GLY A 88 6.35 10.54 -10.31
C GLY A 88 5.29 10.42 -11.40
N PHE A 89 5.26 11.37 -12.33
CA PHE A 89 4.40 11.32 -13.51
C PHE A 89 4.74 10.13 -14.42
N PHE A 90 6.02 9.95 -14.77
CA PHE A 90 6.43 8.84 -15.63
C PHE A 90 6.13 7.48 -15.00
N PHE A 91 6.39 7.29 -13.71
CA PHE A 91 6.01 6.07 -12.99
C PHE A 91 4.48 5.88 -12.94
N GLY A 92 3.72 6.97 -12.74
CA GLY A 92 2.26 6.95 -12.73
C GLY A 92 1.65 6.53 -14.07
N MET A 93 2.20 7.00 -15.21
CA MET A 93 1.73 6.56 -16.53
C MET A 93 1.81 5.04 -16.73
N TYR A 94 2.82 4.37 -16.16
CA TYR A 94 2.94 2.91 -16.25
C TYR A 94 1.95 2.15 -15.37
N LEU A 95 1.32 2.82 -14.39
CA LEU A 95 0.32 2.26 -13.50
C LEU A 95 -1.10 2.48 -14.02
N GLU A 96 -1.36 3.65 -14.60
CA GLU A 96 -2.65 4.01 -15.20
C GLU A 96 -2.98 3.20 -16.46
N GLN A 97 -1.98 2.76 -17.23
CA GLN A 97 -2.18 2.01 -18.49
C GLN A 97 -2.70 0.56 -18.34
N GLY A 98 -3.02 0.09 -17.13
CA GLY A 98 -3.63 -1.23 -16.97
C GLY A 98 -4.32 -1.45 -15.63
N HIS A 99 -3.55 -1.46 -14.54
CA HIS A 99 -4.03 -2.01 -13.26
C HIS A 99 -5.17 -1.22 -12.63
N LEU A 100 -5.12 0.12 -12.63
CA LEU A 100 -6.20 0.94 -12.07
C LEU A 100 -7.53 0.72 -12.79
N SER A 101 -7.52 0.85 -14.12
CA SER A 101 -8.73 0.73 -14.93
C SER A 101 -9.38 -0.66 -14.81
N GLU A 102 -8.57 -1.72 -14.78
CA GLU A 102 -9.06 -3.09 -14.70
C GLU A 102 -9.72 -3.40 -13.35
N VAL A 103 -9.13 -2.97 -12.24
CA VAL A 103 -9.74 -3.15 -10.90
C VAL A 103 -11.07 -2.39 -10.81
N LEU A 104 -11.13 -1.16 -11.31
CA LEU A 104 -12.37 -0.38 -11.31
C LEU A 104 -13.46 -1.00 -12.20
N LEU A 105 -13.09 -1.65 -13.30
CA LEU A 105 -14.02 -2.42 -14.12
C LEU A 105 -14.51 -3.67 -13.38
N ASP A 106 -13.62 -4.39 -12.71
CA ASP A 106 -13.97 -5.55 -11.89
C ASP A 106 -14.91 -5.16 -10.73
N VAL A 107 -14.69 -4.00 -10.09
CA VAL A 107 -15.61 -3.44 -9.07
C VAL A 107 -16.99 -3.20 -9.65
N LYS A 108 -17.08 -2.59 -10.84
CA LYS A 108 -18.37 -2.32 -11.51
C LYS A 108 -19.09 -3.60 -11.94
N ALA A 109 -18.33 -4.64 -12.32
CA ALA A 109 -18.85 -5.93 -12.73
C ALA A 109 -19.20 -6.84 -11.53
N CYS A 110 -18.77 -6.49 -10.31
CA CYS A 110 -19.01 -7.30 -9.13
C CYS A 110 -20.51 -7.35 -8.81
N SER A 111 -21.04 -8.56 -8.63
CA SER A 111 -22.44 -8.77 -8.24
C SER A 111 -22.72 -8.42 -6.79
N VAL A 112 -21.68 -8.32 -5.96
CA VAL A 112 -21.76 -7.91 -4.55
C VAL A 112 -21.44 -6.42 -4.47
N ALA A 113 -22.22 -5.68 -3.70
CA ALA A 113 -21.96 -4.26 -3.47
C ALA A 113 -20.62 -4.07 -2.74
N ILE A 114 -19.69 -3.37 -3.37
CA ILE A 114 -18.39 -3.05 -2.79
C ILE A 114 -18.49 -1.70 -2.06
N PRO A 115 -18.07 -1.61 -0.78
CA PRO A 115 -18.10 -0.35 -0.05
C PRO A 115 -17.18 0.67 -0.73
N LYS A 116 -17.68 1.89 -0.93
CA LYS A 116 -16.92 2.97 -1.58
C LYS A 116 -15.71 3.36 -0.76
N TYR A 117 -14.57 3.57 -1.42
CA TYR A 117 -13.41 4.20 -0.80
C TYR A 117 -13.79 5.59 -0.30
N THR A 118 -13.40 5.90 0.94
CA THR A 118 -13.61 7.22 1.54
C THR A 118 -12.25 7.74 1.98
N PRO A 119 -11.68 8.74 1.28
CA PRO A 119 -10.37 9.27 1.62
C PRO A 119 -10.41 9.99 2.96
N ASN A 120 -9.27 10.06 3.64
CA ASN A 120 -9.16 10.87 4.85
C ASN A 120 -9.57 12.33 4.55
N PRO A 121 -10.37 12.99 5.43
CA PRO A 121 -10.74 14.39 5.23
C PRO A 121 -9.55 15.33 4.99
N ALA A 122 -8.38 15.04 5.57
CA ALA A 122 -7.15 15.80 5.42
C ALA A 122 -6.59 15.81 3.98
N ILE A 123 -6.89 14.78 3.17
CA ILE A 123 -6.42 14.66 1.79
C ILE A 123 -7.52 14.94 0.75
N LYS A 124 -8.77 15.15 1.17
CA LYS A 124 -9.88 15.30 0.23
C LYS A 124 -9.68 16.46 -0.75
N SER A 125 -9.06 17.55 -0.30
CA SER A 125 -8.71 18.68 -1.17
C SER A 125 -7.54 18.41 -2.11
N LEU A 126 -6.77 17.34 -1.89
CA LEU A 126 -5.61 16.96 -2.70
C LEU A 126 -5.99 16.08 -3.89
N LEU A 127 -7.20 15.52 -3.90
CA LEU A 127 -7.70 14.61 -4.93
C LEU A 127 -8.22 15.37 -6.16
N HIS A 128 -7.31 16.00 -6.90
CA HIS A 128 -7.61 16.63 -8.17
C HIS A 128 -6.43 16.55 -9.14
N GLU A 129 -6.71 16.60 -10.44
CA GLU A 129 -5.74 16.42 -11.53
C GLU A 129 -4.51 17.34 -11.47
N ASN A 130 -4.66 18.52 -10.85
CA ASN A 130 -3.57 19.50 -10.70
C ASN A 130 -2.68 19.28 -9.47
N ASN A 131 -2.95 18.25 -8.65
CA ASN A 131 -2.10 17.93 -7.50
C ASN A 131 -1.30 16.67 -7.80
N PRO A 132 0.04 16.70 -7.76
CA PRO A 132 0.85 15.50 -7.99
C PRO A 132 0.63 14.40 -6.94
N LEU A 133 0.12 14.73 -5.76
CA LEU A 133 -0.25 13.74 -4.74
C LEU A 133 -1.52 12.97 -5.09
N SER A 134 -2.32 13.42 -6.07
CA SER A 134 -3.47 12.65 -6.54
C SER A 134 -3.08 11.29 -7.14
N ILE A 135 -1.87 11.17 -7.70
CA ILE A 135 -1.36 9.92 -8.29
C ILE A 135 -1.21 8.82 -7.22
N PRO A 136 -0.33 8.95 -6.19
CA PRO A 136 -0.25 7.93 -5.13
C PRO A 136 -1.59 7.72 -4.42
N LEU A 137 -2.40 8.76 -4.20
CA LEU A 137 -3.71 8.61 -3.57
C LEU A 137 -4.70 7.77 -4.39
N SER A 138 -4.70 7.91 -5.72
CA SER A 138 -5.53 7.05 -6.59
C SER A 138 -5.06 5.59 -6.60
N GLU A 139 -3.76 5.36 -6.41
CA GLU A 139 -3.20 4.02 -6.23
C GLU A 139 -3.63 3.42 -4.89
N HIS A 140 -3.69 4.21 -3.82
CA HIS A 140 -4.24 3.77 -2.52
C HIS A 140 -5.71 3.36 -2.66
N GLU A 141 -6.52 4.15 -3.37
CA GLU A 141 -7.92 3.81 -3.65
C GLU A 141 -8.05 2.48 -4.39
N VAL A 142 -7.23 2.24 -5.41
CA VAL A 142 -7.24 0.99 -6.15
C VAL A 142 -6.71 -0.18 -5.33
N GLY A 143 -5.74 0.06 -4.45
CA GLY A 143 -5.29 -0.89 -3.44
C GLY A 143 -6.45 -1.34 -2.55
N TYR A 144 -7.21 -0.37 -2.02
CA TYR A 144 -8.40 -0.64 -1.21
C TYR A 144 -9.43 -1.51 -1.95
N TYR A 145 -9.78 -1.17 -3.21
CA TYR A 145 -10.74 -1.98 -3.97
C TYR A 145 -10.23 -3.38 -4.29
N SER A 146 -8.92 -3.52 -4.55
CA SER A 146 -8.30 -4.84 -4.73
C SER A 146 -8.48 -5.70 -3.48
N MET A 147 -8.29 -5.12 -2.29
CA MET A 147 -8.53 -5.80 -1.01
C MET A 147 -9.99 -6.21 -0.81
N GLN A 148 -10.96 -5.37 -1.23
CA GLN A 148 -12.38 -5.73 -1.16
C GLN A 148 -12.71 -6.93 -2.07
N LEU A 149 -12.25 -6.90 -3.32
CA LEU A 149 -12.47 -7.98 -4.29
C LEU A 149 -11.85 -9.30 -3.81
N MET A 150 -10.59 -9.25 -3.37
CA MET A 150 -9.89 -10.42 -2.84
C MET A 150 -10.55 -10.95 -1.56
N GLY A 151 -11.06 -10.07 -0.70
CA GLY A 151 -11.78 -10.45 0.51
C GLY A 151 -13.08 -11.22 0.22
N ILE A 152 -13.82 -10.83 -0.83
CA ILE A 152 -15.02 -11.54 -1.26
C ILE A 152 -14.68 -12.96 -1.73
N GLU A 153 -13.64 -13.11 -2.56
CA GLU A 153 -13.22 -14.43 -3.05
C GLU A 153 -12.70 -15.33 -1.94
N LEU A 154 -11.90 -14.77 -1.01
CA LEU A 154 -11.40 -15.50 0.15
C LEU A 154 -12.56 -15.99 1.03
N LYS A 155 -13.62 -15.18 1.19
CA LYS A 155 -14.80 -15.59 1.94
C LYS A 155 -15.53 -16.78 1.29
N LYS A 156 -15.71 -16.75 -0.04
CA LYS A 156 -16.30 -17.89 -0.77
C LYS A 156 -15.46 -19.16 -0.60
N PHE A 157 -14.13 -19.04 -0.67
CA PHE A 157 -13.22 -20.17 -0.46
C PHE A 157 -13.25 -20.73 0.97
N GLN A 158 -13.47 -19.87 1.97
CA GLN A 158 -13.67 -20.32 3.35
C GLN A 158 -14.98 -21.10 3.52
N ASP A 159 -16.04 -20.65 2.84
CA ASP A 159 -17.36 -21.28 2.92
C ASP A 159 -17.39 -22.59 2.10
N ASP A 160 -16.62 -22.69 1.02
CA ASP A 160 -16.45 -23.87 0.18
C ASP A 160 -14.98 -24.02 -0.27
N PRO A 161 -14.20 -24.95 0.33
CA PRO A 161 -12.81 -25.20 -0.08
C PRO A 161 -12.62 -25.75 -1.50
N SER A 162 -13.70 -26.10 -2.21
CA SER A 162 -13.65 -26.45 -3.63
C SER A 162 -13.77 -25.24 -4.56
N TYR A 163 -14.08 -24.05 -4.02
CA TYR A 163 -14.16 -22.79 -4.76
C TYR A 163 -12.82 -22.45 -5.44
N ASN A 164 -12.89 -22.06 -6.71
CA ASN A 164 -11.70 -21.70 -7.47
C ASN A 164 -11.26 -20.26 -7.19
N LEU A 165 -9.99 -20.09 -6.80
CA LEU A 165 -9.35 -18.79 -6.51
C LEU A 165 -8.72 -18.10 -7.74
N ASP A 166 -9.05 -18.48 -8.97
CA ASP A 166 -8.50 -17.86 -10.19
C ASP A 166 -8.73 -16.33 -10.24
N PHE A 167 -9.93 -15.88 -9.90
CA PHE A 167 -10.22 -14.44 -9.87
C PHE A 167 -9.46 -13.74 -8.73
N PHE A 168 -9.35 -14.37 -7.55
CA PHE A 168 -8.47 -13.90 -6.48
C PHE A 168 -7.04 -13.74 -6.98
N ALA A 169 -6.46 -14.77 -7.61
CA ALA A 169 -5.08 -14.73 -8.11
C ALA A 169 -4.86 -13.65 -9.18
N LYS A 170 -5.86 -13.41 -10.02
CA LYS A 170 -5.86 -12.33 -11.02
C LYS A 170 -5.79 -10.95 -10.36
N VAL A 171 -6.66 -10.67 -9.39
CA VAL A 171 -6.66 -9.38 -8.67
C VAL A 171 -5.38 -9.24 -7.83
N ALA A 172 -4.98 -10.30 -7.14
CA ALA A 172 -3.76 -10.39 -6.34
C ALA A 172 -2.50 -10.06 -7.15
N SER A 173 -2.38 -10.60 -8.37
CA SER A 173 -1.25 -10.32 -9.26
C SER A 173 -1.16 -8.83 -9.62
N ARG A 174 -2.31 -8.19 -9.90
CA ARG A 174 -2.37 -6.76 -10.21
C ARG A 174 -2.03 -5.90 -8.99
N TYR A 175 -2.53 -6.28 -7.81
CA TYR A 175 -2.22 -5.60 -6.56
C TYR A 175 -0.72 -5.69 -6.21
N SER A 176 -0.14 -6.89 -6.29
CA SER A 176 1.31 -7.11 -6.08
C SER A 176 2.16 -6.24 -7.01
N GLU A 177 1.89 -6.27 -8.31
CA GLU A 177 2.63 -5.47 -9.29
C GLU A 177 2.43 -3.97 -9.13
N MET A 178 1.22 -3.54 -8.77
CA MET A 178 0.94 -2.14 -8.46
C MET A 178 1.75 -1.70 -7.23
N LEU A 179 1.72 -2.46 -6.14
CA LEU A 179 2.37 -2.10 -4.88
C LEU A 179 3.90 -2.02 -5.02
N LYS A 180 4.53 -2.93 -5.78
CA LYS A 180 5.98 -2.85 -6.10
C LYS A 180 6.34 -1.55 -6.82
N LYS A 181 5.53 -1.15 -7.81
CA LYS A 181 5.76 0.07 -8.60
C LYS A 181 5.46 1.33 -7.78
N HIS A 182 4.42 1.29 -6.96
CA HIS A 182 4.04 2.33 -6.02
C HIS A 182 5.19 2.62 -5.03
N ILE A 183 5.66 1.61 -4.32
CA ILE A 183 6.81 1.70 -3.40
C ILE A 183 8.04 2.29 -4.09
N ARG A 184 8.37 1.77 -5.28
CA ARG A 184 9.50 2.27 -6.06
C ARG A 184 9.38 3.75 -6.41
N LYS A 185 8.20 4.19 -6.84
CA LYS A 185 7.92 5.60 -7.15
C LYS A 185 8.09 6.46 -5.91
N GLU A 186 7.68 5.99 -4.75
CA GLU A 186 7.81 6.76 -3.52
C GLU A 186 9.25 6.84 -3.04
N ASP A 187 9.93 5.71 -2.92
CA ASP A 187 11.32 5.62 -2.46
C ASP A 187 12.31 6.32 -3.40
N GLU A 188 12.19 6.11 -4.71
CA GLU A 188 13.17 6.62 -5.68
C GLU A 188 12.86 8.05 -6.13
N CYS A 189 11.64 8.55 -5.94
CA CYS A 189 11.21 9.82 -6.51
C CYS A 189 10.53 10.75 -5.50
N LEU A 190 9.36 10.38 -4.96
CA LEU A 190 8.58 11.28 -4.10
C LEU A 190 9.35 11.62 -2.82
N PHE A 191 9.76 10.62 -2.04
CA PHE A 191 10.45 10.80 -0.76
C PHE A 191 11.82 11.45 -0.91
N VAL A 192 12.57 11.11 -1.97
CA VAL A 192 13.83 11.81 -2.29
C VAL A 192 13.59 13.30 -2.51
N THR A 193 12.48 13.66 -3.15
CA THR A 193 12.14 15.04 -3.45
C THR A 193 11.64 15.79 -2.21
N LEU A 194 10.77 15.15 -1.41
CA LEU A 194 10.28 15.72 -0.15
C LEU A 194 11.42 15.93 0.85
N ARG A 195 12.31 14.94 1.01
CA ARG A 195 13.51 15.02 1.86
C ARG A 195 14.39 16.22 1.56
N LYS A 196 14.55 16.59 0.27
CA LYS A 196 15.38 17.72 -0.16
C LYS A 196 14.71 19.08 0.06
N THR A 197 13.39 19.12 0.22
CA THR A 197 12.62 20.37 0.23
C THR A 197 12.01 20.71 1.58
N PHE A 198 11.94 19.76 2.51
CA PHE A 198 11.40 20.00 3.83
C PHE A 198 12.36 20.81 4.70
N PRO A 199 11.88 21.92 5.32
CA PRO A 199 12.65 22.62 6.35
C PRO A 199 12.96 21.71 7.55
N ALA A 200 14.05 22.02 8.28
CA ALA A 200 14.45 21.26 9.46
C ALA A 200 13.37 21.23 10.55
N GLU A 201 12.71 22.36 10.81
CA GLU A 201 11.62 22.46 11.79
C GLU A 201 10.41 21.59 11.42
N LEU A 202 10.06 21.56 10.12
CA LEU A 202 9.00 20.69 9.64
C LEU A 202 9.37 19.22 9.81
N SER A 203 10.61 18.86 9.45
CA SER A 203 11.11 17.48 9.60
C SER A 203 11.08 17.01 11.05
N LYS A 204 11.42 17.89 12.00
CA LYS A 204 11.36 17.61 13.45
C LYS A 204 9.91 17.43 13.93
N SER A 205 8.98 18.28 13.49
CA SER A 205 7.56 18.14 13.81
C SER A 205 7.01 16.81 13.29
N LEU A 206 7.28 16.49 12.03
CA LEU A 206 6.81 15.25 11.40
C LEU A 206 7.37 14.00 12.10
N LEU A 207 8.63 14.05 12.56
CA LEU A 207 9.22 12.97 13.33
C LEU A 207 8.43 12.71 14.63
N GLN A 208 8.03 13.77 15.34
CA GLN A 208 7.24 13.63 16.56
C GLN A 208 5.84 13.04 16.26
N ASP A 209 5.19 13.50 15.19
CA ASP A 209 3.89 12.99 14.77
C ASP A 209 3.97 11.50 14.39
N PHE A 210 5.02 11.09 13.67
CA PHE A 210 5.30 9.69 13.34
C PHE A 210 5.54 8.84 14.59
N GLN A 211 6.33 9.33 15.56
CA GLN A 211 6.58 8.61 16.80
C GLN A 211 5.29 8.40 17.61
N ASN A 212 4.42 9.41 17.65
CA ASN A 212 3.11 9.30 18.30
C ASN A 212 2.24 8.26 17.60
N PHE A 213 2.16 8.32 16.26
CA PHE A 213 1.39 7.37 15.46
C PHE A 213 1.91 5.93 15.63
N ASN A 214 3.24 5.74 15.60
CA ASN A 214 3.89 4.44 15.81
C ASN A 214 3.58 3.88 17.20
N SER A 215 3.56 4.72 18.23
CA SER A 215 3.26 4.30 19.61
C SER A 215 1.80 3.86 19.76
N GLN A 216 0.86 4.53 19.09
CA GLN A 216 -0.56 4.19 19.10
C GLN A 216 -0.85 2.83 18.44
N HIS A 217 -0.03 2.43 17.47
CA HIS A 217 -0.22 1.20 16.68
C HIS A 217 0.84 0.13 16.97
N PHE A 218 1.58 0.25 18.09
CA PHE A 218 2.75 -0.58 18.36
C PHE A 218 2.44 -2.07 18.38
N ASN A 219 1.35 -2.48 19.04
CA ASN A 219 1.01 -3.89 19.23
C ASN A 219 0.62 -4.55 17.90
N GLU A 220 -0.28 -3.93 17.15
CA GLU A 220 -0.79 -4.44 15.88
C GLU A 220 0.30 -4.44 14.80
N ARG A 221 1.14 -3.39 14.76
CA ARG A 221 2.33 -3.34 13.90
C ARG A 221 3.28 -4.50 14.22
N SER A 222 3.57 -4.72 15.50
CA SER A 222 4.48 -5.80 15.93
C SER A 222 3.93 -7.18 15.57
N ALA A 223 2.63 -7.40 15.78
CA ALA A 223 1.95 -8.64 15.39
C ALA A 223 2.03 -8.89 13.87
N CYS A 224 1.88 -7.85 13.04
CA CYS A 224 2.02 -7.97 11.58
C CYS A 224 3.45 -8.36 11.17
N LEU A 225 4.47 -7.78 11.80
CA LEU A 225 5.87 -8.09 11.51
C LEU A 225 6.26 -9.50 11.97
N GLU A 226 5.81 -9.93 13.15
CA GLU A 226 6.00 -11.31 13.62
C GLU A 226 5.34 -12.31 12.66
N LYS A 227 4.15 -11.98 12.17
CA LYS A 227 3.44 -12.82 11.20
C LYS A 227 4.16 -12.91 9.86
N LEU A 228 4.69 -11.79 9.37
CA LEU A 228 5.54 -11.76 8.18
C LEU A 228 6.73 -12.71 8.34
N ASP A 229 7.45 -12.67 9.45
CA ASP A 229 8.60 -13.55 9.67
C ASP A 229 8.21 -15.03 9.70
N GLN A 230 7.08 -15.37 10.33
CA GLN A 230 6.55 -16.74 10.32
C GLN A 230 6.24 -17.24 8.90
N LEU A 231 5.58 -16.40 8.10
CA LEU A 231 5.19 -16.74 6.73
C LEU A 231 6.41 -16.89 5.82
N ARG A 232 7.43 -16.03 5.98
CA ARG A 232 8.68 -16.11 5.21
C ARG A 232 9.43 -17.42 5.42
N ILE A 233 9.41 -17.97 6.63
CA ILE A 233 10.04 -19.27 6.93
C ILE A 233 9.29 -20.43 6.27
N LYS A 234 7.95 -20.36 6.19
CA LYS A 234 7.10 -21.40 5.59
C LYS A 234 7.14 -21.40 4.06
N SER A 235 7.28 -20.21 3.46
CA SER A 235 7.15 -19.94 2.02
C SER A 235 8.42 -20.24 1.23
#